data_AF-A0A3D4JTP0-F1
#
_entry.id   AF-A0A3D4JTP0-F1
#
_cell.length_a   1.000
_cell.length_b   1.000
_cell.length_c   1.000
_cell.angle_alpha   90.00
_cell.angle_beta   90.00
_cell.angle_gamma   90.00
#
_symmetry.space_group_name_H-M   'P 1'
#
loop_
_entity.id
_entity.type
_entity.pdbx_description
1 polymer ?
#
loop_
_entity_poly.entity_id
_entity_poly.type
_entity_poly.pdbx_seq_one_letter_code
_entity_poly.pdbx_strand_id
1 'polypeptide(L)'
;HKENSLEIEISIALEDQEGDQIKIKRIFPPANNFSSRDNNIGQIFSSSIFYVNDEKTEYNRLEQILDFKNIYSLFNLLNYVEQDENTYFLKENPKDRYATLESLLGGEEERQLLIKLNKVKSQINSKKSVYNSEIEQLQKNNLATISESASEVTFNRLIKAKDLNWDKEEIKNTDSDIHQQYLIELDKVNYLVLHKESIENVVNNQKISFFLNTDSIHIFIKYYWGVTNFEIIKTEYDRRVAIDTTIQRNTNIVELIEKLDYRKLNDEREAEFIFQKNDLSEYSASYKTSLNTILSMEENLSIDNRVLSELREKREQLLQINSQHRTIIKINDSECPTCGYDWGTYEELIKHIEETTLKIFKSYLDSNNEYERIKKRIKFQSVRRSLLGWECWRTRCFLQ
;
A
#
# COMPACT_ATOMS: atom_id res chain seq x y z
N HIS A 1 94.17 -32.60 37.65
CA HIS A 1 93.84 -32.00 38.96
C HIS A 1 93.91 -33.11 40.02
N LYS A 2 94.56 -32.91 41.19
CA LYS A 2 94.78 -34.00 42.18
C LYS A 2 93.71 -34.05 43.30
N GLU A 3 92.96 -32.97 43.50
CA GLU A 3 91.87 -32.91 44.49
C GLU A 3 90.52 -32.77 43.76
N ASN A 4 89.75 -33.85 43.65
CA ASN A 4 88.53 -33.87 42.83
C ASN A 4 87.38 -33.02 43.39
N SER A 5 87.46 -32.57 44.64
CA SER A 5 86.42 -31.83 45.34
C SER A 5 86.49 -30.30 45.15
N LEU A 6 87.52 -29.78 44.49
CA LEU A 6 87.71 -28.34 44.30
C LEU A 6 87.47 -27.93 42.84
N GLU A 7 86.93 -26.74 42.67
CA GLU A 7 86.75 -26.08 41.38
C GLU A 7 88.10 -25.69 40.76
N ILE A 8 88.19 -25.74 39.43
CA ILE A 8 89.36 -25.27 38.70
C ILE A 8 89.06 -23.87 38.19
N GLU A 9 89.83 -22.91 38.64
CA GLU A 9 89.77 -21.54 38.16
C GLU A 9 90.91 -21.27 37.18
N ILE A 10 90.57 -20.86 35.97
CA ILE A 10 91.53 -20.32 35.00
C ILE A 10 91.18 -18.85 34.80
N SER A 11 92.13 -17.97 35.05
CA SER A 11 91.99 -16.54 34.78
C SER A 11 93.13 -16.03 33.94
N ILE A 12 92.80 -15.11 33.05
CA ILE A 12 93.74 -14.36 32.23
C ILE A 12 93.43 -12.88 32.41
N ALA A 13 94.45 -12.08 32.70
CA ALA A 13 94.37 -10.64 32.67
C ALA A 13 95.03 -10.17 31.38
N LEU A 14 94.25 -9.49 30.54
CA LEU A 14 94.71 -8.88 29.30
C LEU A 14 94.80 -7.38 29.53
N GLU A 15 95.87 -6.75 29.07
CA GLU A 15 96.06 -5.30 29.14
C GLU A 15 96.16 -4.77 27.71
N ASP A 16 95.35 -3.76 27.40
CA ASP A 16 95.41 -3.09 26.10
C ASP A 16 96.60 -2.10 26.04
N GLN A 17 96.93 -1.61 24.85
CA GLN A 17 98.00 -0.64 24.61
C GLN A 17 97.80 0.69 25.35
N GLU A 18 96.58 0.99 25.81
CA GLU A 18 96.23 2.16 26.62
C GLU A 18 96.30 1.94 28.14
N GLY A 19 96.64 0.71 28.59
CA GLY A 19 96.82 0.35 30.01
C GLY A 19 95.55 -0.14 30.72
N ASP A 20 94.42 -0.23 30.01
CA ASP A 20 93.18 -0.78 30.55
C ASP A 20 93.25 -2.30 30.68
N GLN A 21 92.98 -2.81 31.89
CA GLN A 21 93.06 -4.22 32.22
C GLN A 21 91.69 -4.89 32.19
N ILE A 22 91.56 -5.92 31.36
CA ILE A 22 90.39 -6.80 31.27
C ILE A 22 90.75 -8.13 31.92
N LYS A 23 90.03 -8.48 32.99
CA LYS A 23 90.20 -9.77 33.66
C LYS A 23 89.12 -10.73 33.20
N ILE A 24 89.54 -11.76 32.48
CA ILE A 24 88.67 -12.85 32.05
C ILE A 24 88.91 -14.04 32.96
N LYS A 25 87.84 -14.52 33.59
CA LYS A 25 87.90 -15.63 34.53
C LYS A 25 86.89 -16.70 34.13
N ARG A 26 87.32 -17.96 34.19
CA ARG A 26 86.48 -19.11 33.92
C ARG A 26 86.62 -20.13 35.02
N ILE A 27 85.49 -20.55 35.55
CA ILE A 27 85.42 -21.51 36.65
C ILE A 27 84.82 -22.80 36.10
N PHE A 28 85.56 -23.89 36.27
CA PHE A 28 85.11 -25.24 35.96
C PHE A 28 84.66 -25.93 37.26
N PRO A 29 83.48 -26.57 37.27
CA PRO A 29 82.97 -27.26 38.45
C PRO A 29 83.91 -28.40 38.87
N PRO A 30 83.85 -28.85 40.14
CA PRO A 30 84.67 -29.96 40.63
C PRO A 30 84.38 -31.24 39.86
N ALA A 31 85.36 -32.13 39.77
CA ALA A 31 85.25 -33.36 39.00
C ALA A 31 84.26 -34.33 39.69
N ASN A 32 83.07 -34.48 39.12
CA ASN A 32 82.12 -35.50 39.57
C ASN A 32 82.62 -36.89 39.16
N ASN A 33 82.53 -37.88 40.05
CA ASN A 33 82.96 -39.27 39.84
C ASN A 33 82.07 -40.05 38.83
N PHE A 34 81.58 -39.43 37.75
CA PHE A 34 80.81 -40.11 36.70
C PHE A 34 81.68 -40.44 35.46
N SER A 35 81.19 -41.41 34.68
CA SER A 35 81.93 -42.24 33.71
C SER A 35 82.73 -41.51 32.62
N SER A 36 83.69 -42.21 31.99
CA SER A 36 84.66 -41.65 31.01
C SER A 36 84.06 -40.95 29.77
N ARG A 37 82.73 -41.00 29.57
CA ARG A 37 82.03 -40.24 28.52
C ARG A 37 81.91 -38.74 28.81
N ASP A 38 81.97 -38.36 30.08
CA ASP A 38 81.90 -36.97 30.53
C ASP A 38 83.28 -36.25 30.45
N ASN A 39 84.34 -36.96 30.01
CA ASN A 39 85.67 -36.40 29.75
C ASN A 39 85.78 -35.73 28.37
N ASN A 40 84.67 -35.53 27.65
CA ASN A 40 84.69 -34.80 26.38
C ASN A 40 84.94 -33.30 26.63
N ILE A 41 86.01 -32.76 26.03
CA ILE A 41 86.43 -31.37 26.15
C ILE A 41 85.28 -30.40 25.83
N GLY A 42 84.43 -30.71 24.84
CA GLY A 42 83.28 -29.87 24.47
C GLY A 42 82.20 -29.80 25.56
N GLN A 43 81.96 -30.89 26.29
CA GLN A 43 81.00 -30.89 27.41
C GLN A 43 81.57 -30.19 28.63
N ILE A 44 82.86 -30.40 28.94
CA ILE A 44 83.58 -29.67 29.99
C ILE A 44 83.50 -28.16 29.70
N PHE A 45 83.70 -27.75 28.44
CA PHE A 45 83.59 -26.36 28.01
C PHE A 45 82.18 -25.80 28.15
N SER A 46 81.13 -26.57 27.84
CA SER A 46 79.74 -26.12 28.02
C SER A 46 79.30 -25.97 29.48
N SER A 47 79.92 -26.74 30.39
CA SER A 47 79.55 -26.78 31.81
C SER A 47 80.20 -25.70 32.68
N SER A 48 81.22 -25.02 32.15
CA SER A 48 81.96 -23.97 32.87
C SER A 48 81.20 -22.65 32.91
N ILE A 49 81.42 -21.86 33.97
CA ILE A 49 80.86 -20.51 34.11
C ILE A 49 81.92 -19.47 33.77
N PHE A 50 81.51 -18.45 33.01
CA PHE A 50 82.37 -17.41 32.49
C PHE A 50 82.10 -16.06 33.17
N TYR A 51 83.18 -15.36 33.52
CA TYR A 51 83.19 -14.06 34.18
C TYR A 51 84.11 -13.08 33.44
N VAL A 52 83.64 -11.85 33.25
CA VAL A 52 84.46 -10.73 32.78
C VAL A 52 84.42 -9.65 33.86
N ASN A 53 85.57 -9.21 34.35
CA ASN A 53 85.69 -8.26 35.46
C ASN A 53 84.80 -8.64 36.66
N ASP A 54 84.80 -9.95 36.99
CA ASP A 54 84.03 -10.57 38.06
C ASP A 54 82.49 -10.55 37.90
N GLU A 55 81.95 -10.17 36.74
CA GLU A 55 80.54 -10.29 36.38
C GLU A 55 80.26 -11.51 35.50
N LYS A 56 79.27 -12.34 35.87
CA LYS A 56 78.85 -13.51 35.09
C LYS A 56 78.25 -13.07 33.76
N THR A 57 78.81 -13.54 32.65
CA THR A 57 78.43 -13.07 31.31
C THR A 57 78.36 -14.20 30.29
N GLU A 58 77.59 -13.97 29.20
CA GLU A 58 77.45 -14.90 28.07
C GLU A 58 78.46 -14.60 26.94
N TYR A 59 78.76 -15.60 26.11
CA TYR A 59 79.77 -15.53 25.04
C TYR A 59 79.57 -14.41 24.04
N ASN A 60 78.32 -14.05 23.71
CA ASN A 60 78.02 -12.97 22.77
C ASN A 60 78.59 -11.62 23.23
N ARG A 61 78.74 -11.41 24.54
CA ARG A 61 79.33 -10.20 25.11
C ARG A 61 80.85 -10.21 25.03
N LEU A 62 81.48 -11.39 25.09
CA LEU A 62 82.93 -11.55 24.86
C LEU A 62 83.30 -11.17 23.42
N GLU A 63 82.52 -11.63 22.44
CA GLU A 63 82.77 -11.30 21.02
C GLU A 63 82.72 -9.79 20.76
N GLN A 64 81.86 -9.06 21.48
CA GLN A 64 81.77 -7.61 21.42
C GLN A 64 82.95 -6.92 22.12
N ILE A 65 83.40 -7.44 23.27
CA ILE A 65 84.51 -6.85 24.05
C ILE A 65 85.86 -7.05 23.35
N LEU A 66 86.07 -8.22 22.76
CA LEU A 66 87.30 -8.55 22.02
C LEU A 66 87.27 -8.08 20.56
N ASP A 67 86.16 -7.45 20.11
CA ASP A 67 85.86 -7.09 18.72
C ASP A 67 86.17 -8.22 17.71
N PHE A 68 85.88 -9.46 18.11
CA PHE A 68 86.12 -10.65 17.29
C PHE A 68 84.85 -11.48 17.19
N LYS A 69 84.28 -11.55 15.99
CA LYS A 69 83.04 -12.28 15.73
C LYS A 69 83.32 -13.77 15.57
N ASN A 70 82.40 -14.60 16.07
CA ASN A 70 82.40 -16.05 15.87
C ASN A 70 83.58 -16.79 16.54
N ILE A 71 83.94 -16.40 17.77
CA ILE A 71 85.03 -16.99 18.58
C ILE A 71 84.80 -18.49 18.79
N TYR A 72 83.54 -18.92 18.91
CA TYR A 72 83.20 -20.34 19.03
C TYR A 72 83.61 -21.15 17.78
N SER A 73 83.42 -20.60 16.58
CA SER A 73 83.87 -21.23 15.33
C SER A 73 85.39 -21.31 15.25
N LEU A 74 86.10 -20.29 15.75
CA LEU A 74 87.56 -20.27 15.85
C LEU A 74 88.06 -21.30 16.87
N PHE A 75 87.38 -21.47 18.00
CA PHE A 75 87.69 -22.51 18.99
C PHE A 75 87.56 -23.92 18.39
N ASN A 76 86.51 -24.18 17.60
CA ASN A 76 86.38 -25.45 16.89
C ASN A 76 87.49 -25.60 15.84
N LEU A 77 87.83 -24.55 15.08
CA LEU A 77 88.91 -24.58 14.09
C LEU A 77 90.28 -24.85 14.73
N LEU A 78 90.62 -24.15 15.81
CA LEU A 78 91.92 -24.27 16.50
C LEU A 78 92.07 -25.63 17.18
N ASN A 79 91.01 -26.14 17.83
CA ASN A 79 91.05 -27.51 18.40
C ASN A 79 91.05 -28.59 17.31
N TYR A 80 90.46 -28.33 16.14
CA TYR A 80 90.51 -29.25 14.99
C TYR A 80 91.91 -29.32 14.36
N VAL A 81 92.67 -28.22 14.39
CA VAL A 81 94.05 -28.16 13.86
C VAL A 81 95.07 -28.82 14.80
N GLU A 82 94.84 -28.83 16.12
CA GLU A 82 95.78 -29.38 17.12
C GLU A 82 95.61 -30.88 17.44
N GLN A 83 94.58 -31.56 16.89
CA GLN A 83 94.39 -33.01 17.07
C GLN A 83 94.71 -33.77 15.78
N ASP A 84 95.33 -34.95 15.91
CA ASP A 84 95.77 -35.88 14.83
C ASP A 84 94.64 -36.44 13.91
N GLU A 85 93.50 -35.76 13.75
CA GLU A 85 92.36 -36.17 12.91
C GLU A 85 92.37 -35.57 11.48
N ASN A 86 93.55 -35.23 10.94
CA ASN A 86 93.73 -34.63 9.61
C ASN A 86 93.29 -35.50 8.39
N THR A 87 92.68 -36.68 8.59
CA THR A 87 92.22 -37.53 7.46
C THR A 87 90.72 -37.64 7.30
N TYR A 88 89.91 -37.13 8.25
CA TYR A 88 88.45 -37.25 8.16
C TYR A 88 87.87 -36.37 7.03
N PHE A 89 88.24 -35.09 7.00
CA PHE A 89 87.84 -34.15 5.93
C PHE A 89 88.29 -34.59 4.52
N LEU A 90 89.45 -35.26 4.41
CA LEU A 90 89.97 -35.81 3.15
C LEU A 90 89.30 -37.12 2.72
N LYS A 91 88.51 -37.77 3.59
CA LYS A 91 87.78 -39.02 3.30
C LYS A 91 86.30 -38.78 3.01
N GLU A 92 85.73 -37.62 3.35
CA GLU A 92 84.33 -37.30 3.07
C GLU A 92 84.06 -37.13 1.56
N ASN A 93 82.81 -37.29 1.12
CA ASN A 93 82.45 -37.06 -0.27
C ASN A 93 82.51 -35.55 -0.61
N PRO A 94 82.79 -35.17 -1.87
CA PRO A 94 82.93 -33.76 -2.25
C PRO A 94 81.74 -32.89 -1.84
N LYS A 95 80.51 -33.40 -1.95
CA LYS A 95 79.29 -32.68 -1.53
C LYS A 95 79.25 -32.39 -0.02
N ASP A 96 79.70 -33.35 0.78
CA ASP A 96 79.71 -33.23 2.23
C ASP A 96 80.85 -32.29 2.67
N ARG A 97 82.02 -32.36 2.01
CA ARG A 97 83.10 -31.38 2.20
C ARG A 97 82.67 -29.96 1.89
N TYR A 98 81.94 -29.77 0.78
CA TYR A 98 81.42 -28.46 0.41
C TYR A 98 80.40 -27.95 1.44
N ALA A 99 79.53 -28.81 1.97
CA ALA A 99 78.59 -28.43 3.03
C ALA A 99 79.32 -28.04 4.34
N THR A 100 80.35 -28.79 4.72
CA THR A 100 81.19 -28.48 5.89
C THR A 100 81.95 -27.16 5.71
N LEU A 101 82.54 -26.93 4.53
CA LEU A 101 83.20 -25.66 4.18
C LEU A 101 82.21 -24.48 4.13
N GLU A 102 81.02 -24.67 3.59
CA GLU A 102 79.97 -23.65 3.47
C GLU A 102 79.44 -23.24 4.85
N SER A 103 79.30 -24.20 5.77
CA SER A 103 78.99 -23.95 7.18
C SER A 103 80.13 -23.23 7.92
N LEU A 104 81.39 -23.56 7.62
CA LEU A 104 82.58 -22.92 8.21
C LEU A 104 82.76 -21.47 7.71
N LEU A 105 82.34 -21.17 6.47
CA LEU A 105 82.47 -19.87 5.82
C LEU A 105 81.22 -18.98 5.98
N GLY A 106 80.16 -19.47 6.62
CA GLY A 106 78.97 -18.70 6.95
C GLY A 106 77.94 -18.52 5.82
N GLY A 107 77.91 -19.40 4.82
CA GLY A 107 76.98 -19.32 3.66
C GLY A 107 75.64 -20.06 3.82
N GLU A 108 75.30 -20.52 5.03
CA GLU A 108 74.10 -21.34 5.27
C GLU A 108 72.80 -20.55 5.07
N GLU A 109 72.79 -19.25 5.38
CA GLU A 109 71.59 -18.40 5.29
C GLU A 109 71.14 -18.20 3.84
N GLU A 110 72.08 -17.92 2.93
CA GLU A 110 71.82 -17.74 1.50
C GLU A 110 71.29 -19.02 0.86
N ARG A 111 71.82 -20.18 1.27
CA ARG A 111 71.35 -21.49 0.80
C ARG A 111 69.93 -21.78 1.26
N GLN A 112 69.60 -21.50 2.52
CA GLN A 112 68.24 -21.66 3.04
C GLN A 112 67.24 -20.76 2.30
N LEU A 113 67.62 -19.52 1.97
CA LEU A 113 66.81 -18.62 1.16
C LEU A 113 66.58 -19.16 -0.26
N LEU A 114 67.62 -19.68 -0.90
CA LEU A 114 67.54 -20.26 -2.25
C LEU A 114 66.65 -21.51 -2.29
N ILE A 115 66.71 -22.36 -1.26
CA ILE A 115 65.81 -23.52 -1.11
C ILE A 115 64.36 -23.07 -0.97
N LYS A 116 64.09 -22.04 -0.14
CA LYS A 116 62.75 -21.48 0.04
C LYS A 116 62.21 -20.92 -1.28
N LEU A 117 63.01 -20.15 -2.02
CA LEU A 117 62.61 -19.55 -3.29
C LEU A 117 62.27 -20.62 -4.34
N ASN A 118 63.07 -21.68 -4.43
CA ASN A 118 62.79 -22.80 -5.34
C ASN A 118 61.51 -23.55 -4.97
N LYS A 119 61.20 -23.72 -3.68
CA LYS A 119 59.93 -24.31 -3.23
C LYS A 119 58.74 -23.45 -3.67
N VAL A 120 58.80 -22.13 -3.49
CA VAL A 120 57.74 -21.21 -3.91
C VAL A 120 57.54 -21.26 -5.44
N LYS A 121 58.63 -21.23 -6.21
CA LYS A 121 58.57 -21.34 -7.68
C LYS A 121 57.88 -22.63 -8.13
N SER A 122 58.20 -23.76 -7.51
CA SER A 122 57.57 -25.05 -7.79
C SER A 122 56.06 -25.01 -7.51
N GLN A 123 55.65 -24.45 -6.37
CA GLN A 123 54.24 -24.31 -6.02
C GLN A 123 53.47 -23.45 -7.03
N ILE A 124 54.03 -22.32 -7.45
CA ILE A 124 53.41 -21.45 -8.47
C ILE A 124 53.22 -22.20 -9.79
N ASN A 125 54.26 -22.92 -10.25
CA ASN A 125 54.17 -23.69 -11.49
C ASN A 125 53.12 -24.81 -11.40
N SER A 126 53.01 -25.48 -10.26
CA SER A 126 51.97 -26.50 -10.05
C SER A 126 50.56 -25.90 -10.13
N LYS A 127 50.31 -24.76 -9.47
CA LYS A 127 49.01 -24.08 -9.54
C LYS A 127 48.69 -23.58 -10.94
N LYS A 128 49.67 -23.03 -11.65
CA LYS A 128 49.51 -22.61 -13.05
C LYS A 128 49.09 -23.78 -13.95
N SER A 129 49.70 -24.95 -13.76
CA SER A 129 49.33 -26.15 -14.51
C SER A 129 47.89 -26.59 -14.23
N VAL A 130 47.46 -26.53 -12.96
CA VAL A 130 46.08 -26.86 -12.56
C VAL A 130 45.08 -25.91 -13.23
N TYR A 131 45.29 -24.60 -13.12
CA TYR A 131 44.38 -23.62 -13.72
C TYR A 131 44.34 -23.73 -15.26
N ASN A 132 45.47 -24.00 -15.92
CA ASN A 132 45.48 -24.23 -17.36
C ASN A 132 44.66 -25.47 -17.74
N SER A 133 44.79 -26.57 -16.99
CA SER A 133 43.99 -27.78 -17.24
C SER A 133 42.50 -27.56 -17.00
N GLU A 134 42.13 -26.74 -16.01
CA GLU A 134 40.74 -26.38 -15.72
C GLU A 134 40.15 -25.51 -16.83
N ILE A 135 40.92 -24.54 -17.34
CA ILE A 135 40.54 -23.73 -18.51
C ILE A 135 40.30 -24.61 -19.74
N GLU A 136 41.20 -25.55 -20.03
CA GLU A 136 41.03 -26.48 -21.16
C GLU A 136 39.80 -27.38 -21.02
N GLN A 137 39.51 -27.85 -19.80
CA GLN A 137 38.30 -28.64 -19.52
C GLN A 137 37.02 -27.81 -19.72
N LEU A 138 36.97 -26.59 -19.19
CA LEU A 138 35.83 -25.68 -19.37
C LEU A 138 35.60 -25.32 -20.85
N GLN A 139 36.68 -25.08 -21.60
CA GLN A 139 36.59 -24.85 -23.04
C GLN A 139 36.05 -26.07 -23.79
N LYS A 140 36.51 -27.28 -23.46
CA LYS A 140 35.99 -28.51 -24.06
C LYS A 140 34.51 -28.74 -23.75
N ASN A 141 34.08 -28.52 -22.51
CA ASN A 141 32.67 -28.66 -22.12
C ASN A 141 31.77 -27.67 -22.87
N ASN A 142 32.21 -26.42 -23.02
CA ASN A 142 31.47 -25.41 -23.77
C ASN A 142 31.36 -25.77 -25.27
N LEU A 143 32.44 -26.26 -25.88
CA LEU A 143 32.46 -26.61 -27.31
C LEU A 143 31.66 -27.89 -27.62
N ALA A 144 31.71 -28.91 -26.76
CA ALA A 144 30.96 -30.15 -26.95
C ALA A 144 29.44 -29.89 -27.01
N THR A 145 28.95 -28.98 -26.17
CA THR A 145 27.54 -28.57 -26.12
C THR A 145 27.08 -27.83 -27.38
N ILE A 146 27.98 -27.15 -28.08
CA ILE A 146 27.67 -26.35 -29.29
C ILE A 146 27.77 -27.21 -30.57
N SER A 147 28.63 -28.23 -30.58
CA SER A 147 28.99 -28.94 -31.82
C SER A 147 27.96 -29.95 -32.36
N GLU A 148 26.93 -30.33 -31.60
CA GLU A 148 25.95 -31.34 -32.06
C GLU A 148 24.76 -30.77 -32.86
N SER A 149 24.55 -29.44 -32.90
CA SER A 149 23.44 -28.89 -33.68
C SER A 149 23.54 -27.39 -34.00
N ALA A 150 23.54 -27.10 -35.31
CA ALA A 150 23.32 -25.83 -36.00
C ALA A 150 24.53 -24.90 -36.20
N SER A 151 24.91 -24.76 -37.47
CA SER A 151 26.04 -23.99 -37.99
C SER A 151 25.79 -22.48 -38.15
N GLU A 152 24.76 -21.91 -37.54
CA GLU A 152 24.56 -20.46 -37.40
C GLU A 152 23.35 -20.25 -36.48
N VAL A 153 23.59 -20.16 -35.17
CA VAL A 153 22.52 -19.89 -34.19
C VAL A 153 22.42 -18.38 -34.00
N THR A 154 21.42 -17.76 -34.63
CA THR A 154 21.08 -16.36 -34.34
C THR A 154 20.44 -16.28 -32.96
N PHE A 155 21.00 -15.49 -32.05
CA PHE A 155 20.42 -15.27 -30.73
C PHE A 155 19.02 -14.67 -30.87
N ASN A 156 18.03 -15.31 -30.25
CA ASN A 156 16.70 -14.76 -30.11
C ASN A 156 16.28 -14.85 -28.65
N ARG A 157 15.97 -13.70 -28.08
CA ARG A 157 15.55 -13.57 -26.67
C ARG A 157 14.18 -14.21 -26.45
N LEU A 158 14.09 -15.12 -25.50
CA LEU A 158 12.86 -15.87 -25.20
C LEU A 158 11.81 -14.99 -24.50
N ILE A 159 12.23 -14.14 -23.56
CA ILE A 159 11.35 -13.32 -22.72
C ILE A 159 11.70 -11.83 -22.90
N LYS A 160 10.92 -11.13 -23.73
CA LYS A 160 11.10 -9.69 -23.99
C LYS A 160 10.62 -8.78 -22.85
N ALA A 161 9.72 -9.28 -22.00
CA ALA A 161 9.05 -8.47 -20.98
C ALA A 161 9.91 -8.18 -19.74
N LYS A 162 10.95 -8.98 -19.47
CA LYS A 162 11.79 -8.84 -18.28
C LYS A 162 13.25 -9.12 -18.61
N ASP A 163 14.16 -8.28 -18.12
CA ASP A 163 15.61 -8.51 -18.25
C ASP A 163 16.05 -9.66 -17.34
N LEU A 164 16.40 -10.79 -17.95
CA LEU A 164 16.86 -12.00 -17.28
C LEU A 164 18.31 -12.23 -17.66
N ASN A 165 19.16 -12.45 -16.67
CA ASN A 165 20.60 -12.54 -16.89
C ASN A 165 21.01 -13.78 -17.70
N TRP A 166 20.19 -14.82 -17.72
CA TRP A 166 20.38 -16.03 -18.52
C TRP A 166 19.80 -15.94 -19.94
N ASP A 167 18.98 -14.94 -20.25
CA ASP A 167 18.35 -14.72 -21.57
C ASP A 167 19.03 -13.54 -22.29
N LYS A 168 20.38 -13.55 -22.27
CA LYS A 168 21.27 -12.56 -22.90
C LYS A 168 22.22 -13.25 -23.85
N GLU A 169 22.59 -12.57 -24.94
CA GLU A 169 23.51 -13.07 -25.95
C GLU A 169 24.89 -13.36 -25.37
N GLU A 170 25.37 -12.49 -24.49
CA GLU A 170 26.62 -12.67 -23.75
C GLU A 170 26.34 -12.85 -22.26
N ILE A 171 26.46 -14.09 -21.77
CA ILE A 171 26.43 -14.39 -20.33
C ILE A 171 27.85 -14.28 -19.80
N LYS A 172 28.17 -13.15 -19.14
CA LYS A 172 29.46 -12.99 -18.45
C LYS A 172 29.45 -13.84 -17.19
N ASN A 173 30.20 -14.94 -17.23
CA ASN A 173 30.16 -15.96 -16.20
C ASN A 173 30.87 -15.49 -14.93
N THR A 174 30.17 -15.53 -13.80
CA THR A 174 30.77 -15.51 -12.48
C THR A 174 30.00 -16.51 -11.63
N ASP A 175 30.69 -17.57 -11.20
CA ASP A 175 30.26 -18.65 -10.29
C ASP A 175 29.50 -19.86 -10.91
N SER A 176 29.94 -21.06 -10.53
CA SER A 176 29.39 -22.36 -10.97
C SER A 176 27.96 -22.57 -10.48
N ASP A 177 27.65 -22.09 -9.28
CA ASP A 177 26.32 -22.23 -8.68
C ASP A 177 25.26 -21.43 -9.46
N ILE A 178 25.64 -20.24 -9.93
CA ILE A 178 24.75 -19.37 -10.71
C ILE A 178 24.47 -19.99 -12.09
N HIS A 179 25.47 -20.61 -12.71
CA HIS A 179 25.27 -21.34 -13.96
C HIS A 179 24.27 -22.49 -13.81
N GLN A 180 24.37 -23.26 -12.72
CA GLN A 180 23.41 -24.35 -12.47
C GLN A 180 21.99 -23.83 -12.24
N GLN A 181 21.83 -22.69 -11.56
CA GLN A 181 20.51 -22.04 -11.41
C GLN A 181 19.92 -21.65 -12.77
N TYR A 182 20.72 -21.15 -13.70
CA TYR A 182 20.25 -20.82 -15.04
C TYR A 182 19.76 -22.03 -15.82
N LEU A 183 20.45 -23.18 -15.72
CA LEU A 183 20.00 -24.43 -16.32
C LEU A 183 18.66 -24.90 -15.73
N ILE A 184 18.50 -24.82 -14.41
CA ILE A 184 17.24 -25.19 -13.73
C ILE A 184 16.07 -24.30 -14.21
N GLU A 185 16.30 -22.99 -14.40
CA GLU A 185 15.26 -22.10 -14.93
C GLU A 185 14.91 -22.42 -16.39
N LEU A 186 15.90 -22.77 -17.22
CA LEU A 186 15.65 -23.22 -18.60
C LEU A 186 14.85 -24.52 -18.63
N ASP A 187 15.14 -25.47 -17.74
CA ASP A 187 14.37 -26.71 -17.60
C ASP A 187 12.91 -26.45 -17.23
N LYS A 188 12.64 -25.46 -16.37
CA LYS A 188 11.26 -25.05 -16.06
C LYS A 188 10.54 -24.48 -17.27
N VAL A 189 11.22 -23.66 -18.07
CA VAL A 189 10.66 -23.13 -19.32
C VAL A 189 10.36 -24.26 -20.29
N ASN A 190 11.29 -25.20 -20.45
CA ASN A 190 11.09 -26.38 -21.29
C ASN A 190 9.89 -27.22 -20.80
N TYR A 191 9.80 -27.48 -19.49
CA TYR A 191 8.68 -28.18 -18.89
C TYR A 191 7.34 -27.49 -19.15
N LEU A 192 7.29 -26.16 -19.05
CA LEU A 192 6.11 -25.36 -19.34
C LEU A 192 5.67 -25.47 -20.81
N VAL A 193 6.62 -25.45 -21.74
CA VAL A 193 6.34 -25.60 -23.18
C VAL A 193 5.81 -27.00 -23.46
N LEU A 194 6.44 -28.04 -22.90
CA LEU A 194 6.03 -29.45 -23.09
C LEU A 194 4.64 -29.74 -22.53
N HIS A 195 4.28 -29.15 -21.38
CA HIS A 195 3.02 -29.45 -20.67
C HIS A 195 2.00 -28.32 -20.76
N LYS A 196 2.12 -27.43 -21.77
CA LYS A 196 1.31 -26.22 -21.89
C LYS A 196 -0.20 -26.50 -21.78
N GLU A 197 -0.70 -27.49 -22.51
CA GLU A 197 -2.13 -27.85 -22.51
C GLU A 197 -2.61 -28.36 -21.15
N SER A 198 -1.79 -29.17 -20.47
CA SER A 198 -2.10 -29.67 -19.13
C SER A 198 -2.14 -28.54 -18.10
N ILE A 199 -1.20 -27.59 -18.20
CA ILE A 199 -1.17 -26.41 -17.32
C ILE A 199 -2.39 -25.52 -17.60
N GLU A 200 -2.75 -25.30 -18.85
CA GLU A 200 -3.95 -24.54 -19.23
C GLU A 200 -5.22 -25.17 -18.68
N ASN A 201 -5.35 -26.50 -18.78
CA ASN A 201 -6.46 -27.24 -18.20
C ASN A 201 -6.51 -27.10 -16.67
N VAL A 202 -5.36 -27.17 -15.98
CA VAL A 202 -5.30 -26.95 -14.52
C VAL A 202 -5.72 -25.53 -14.15
N VAL A 203 -5.26 -24.50 -14.87
CA VAL A 203 -5.64 -23.10 -14.63
C VAL A 203 -7.14 -22.90 -14.87
N ASN A 204 -7.70 -23.48 -15.92
CA ASN A 204 -9.13 -23.41 -16.20
C ASN A 204 -9.95 -24.16 -15.13
N ASN A 205 -9.51 -25.34 -14.72
CA ASN A 205 -10.13 -26.09 -13.63
C ASN A 205 -10.06 -25.34 -12.30
N GLN A 206 -8.96 -24.64 -12.01
CA GLN A 206 -8.85 -23.77 -10.85
C GLN A 206 -9.87 -22.63 -10.90
N LYS A 207 -10.02 -21.94 -12.05
CA LYS A 207 -11.06 -20.90 -12.22
C LYS A 207 -12.47 -21.45 -12.02
N ILE A 208 -12.76 -22.63 -12.58
CA ILE A 208 -14.05 -23.31 -12.41
C ILE A 208 -14.26 -23.68 -10.94
N SER A 209 -13.25 -24.25 -10.28
CA SER A 209 -13.34 -24.61 -8.86
C SER A 209 -13.54 -23.40 -7.95
N PHE A 210 -12.89 -22.27 -8.27
CA PHE A 210 -13.08 -21.01 -7.57
C PHE A 210 -14.53 -20.52 -7.74
N PHE A 211 -15.04 -20.57 -8.97
CA PHE A 211 -16.43 -20.21 -9.25
C PHE A 211 -17.42 -21.14 -8.52
N LEU A 212 -17.15 -22.45 -8.48
CA LEU A 212 -17.93 -23.45 -7.76
C LEU A 212 -17.96 -23.24 -6.24
N ASN A 213 -16.85 -22.80 -5.67
CA ASN A 213 -16.70 -22.62 -4.23
C ASN A 213 -17.10 -21.23 -3.72
N THR A 214 -17.56 -20.34 -4.60
CA THR A 214 -17.99 -18.99 -4.24
C THR A 214 -19.50 -18.86 -4.32
N ASP A 215 -20.12 -18.10 -3.40
CA ASP A 215 -21.55 -17.74 -3.41
C ASP A 215 -22.03 -17.08 -4.73
N SER A 216 -21.09 -16.73 -5.61
CA SER A 216 -21.32 -16.27 -6.97
C SER A 216 -22.24 -17.18 -7.79
N ILE A 217 -22.25 -18.50 -7.56
CA ILE A 217 -23.20 -19.40 -8.25
C ILE A 217 -24.62 -19.19 -7.74
N HIS A 218 -24.81 -19.06 -6.44
CA HIS A 218 -26.13 -18.76 -5.88
C HIS A 218 -26.65 -17.42 -6.39
N ILE A 219 -25.77 -16.41 -6.48
CA ILE A 219 -26.08 -15.10 -7.07
C ILE A 219 -26.43 -15.26 -8.55
N PHE A 220 -25.61 -15.98 -9.31
CA PHE A 220 -25.84 -16.21 -10.74
C PHE A 220 -27.18 -16.92 -10.95
N ILE A 221 -27.45 -18.06 -10.30
CA ILE A 221 -28.73 -18.78 -10.42
C ILE A 221 -29.90 -17.90 -10.00
N LYS A 222 -29.78 -17.16 -8.90
CA LYS A 222 -30.84 -16.28 -8.39
C LYS A 222 -31.20 -15.16 -9.38
N TYR A 223 -30.21 -14.60 -10.06
CA TYR A 223 -30.42 -13.46 -10.96
C TYR A 223 -30.38 -13.82 -12.45
N TYR A 224 -30.08 -15.07 -12.81
CA TYR A 224 -29.94 -15.53 -14.20
C TYR A 224 -31.22 -15.31 -14.99
N TRP A 225 -32.36 -15.65 -14.40
CA TRP A 225 -33.67 -15.39 -15.01
C TRP A 225 -33.92 -13.89 -15.23
N GLY A 226 -33.45 -13.05 -14.30
CA GLY A 226 -33.55 -11.59 -14.39
C GLY A 226 -32.66 -10.98 -15.47
N VAL A 227 -31.46 -11.54 -15.68
CA VAL A 227 -30.52 -11.09 -16.72
C VAL A 227 -30.97 -11.54 -18.11
N THR A 228 -31.43 -12.79 -18.24
CA THR A 228 -31.91 -13.35 -19.51
C THR A 228 -33.21 -12.71 -19.99
N ASN A 229 -34.12 -12.41 -19.06
CA ASN A 229 -35.42 -11.79 -19.36
C ASN A 229 -35.45 -10.30 -19.00
N PHE A 230 -34.29 -9.64 -18.97
CA PHE A 230 -34.20 -8.23 -18.56
C PHE A 230 -35.11 -7.33 -19.40
N GLU A 231 -35.19 -7.57 -20.72
CA GLU A 231 -36.07 -6.81 -21.60
C GLU A 231 -37.55 -6.95 -21.21
N ILE A 232 -37.99 -8.18 -20.89
CA ILE A 232 -39.37 -8.45 -20.45
C ILE A 232 -39.63 -7.74 -19.13
N ILE A 233 -38.72 -7.85 -18.16
CA ILE A 233 -38.84 -7.20 -16.85
C ILE A 233 -38.86 -5.68 -17.00
N LYS A 234 -38.04 -5.12 -17.90
CA LYS A 234 -38.01 -3.69 -18.20
C LYS A 234 -39.32 -3.23 -18.81
N THR A 235 -39.85 -3.95 -19.80
CA THR A 235 -41.15 -3.61 -20.41
C THR A 235 -42.29 -3.67 -19.40
N GLU A 236 -42.32 -4.68 -18.52
CA GLU A 236 -43.31 -4.78 -17.45
C GLU A 236 -43.14 -3.67 -16.39
N TYR A 237 -41.90 -3.31 -16.05
CA TYR A 237 -41.63 -2.18 -15.16
C TYR A 237 -42.11 -0.86 -15.76
N ASP A 238 -41.75 -0.57 -17.02
CA ASP A 238 -42.17 0.66 -17.71
C ASP A 238 -43.70 0.72 -17.80
N ARG A 239 -44.37 -0.42 -18.05
CA ARG A 239 -45.83 -0.53 -18.03
C ARG A 239 -46.41 -0.24 -16.65
N ARG A 240 -45.82 -0.75 -15.58
CA ARG A 240 -46.25 -0.49 -14.18
C ARG A 240 -46.08 0.98 -13.83
N VAL A 241 -44.95 1.60 -14.18
CA VAL A 241 -44.72 3.04 -13.95
C VAL A 241 -45.76 3.88 -14.70
N ALA A 242 -46.07 3.54 -15.95
CA ALA A 242 -47.12 4.24 -16.71
C ALA A 242 -48.51 4.10 -16.06
N ILE A 243 -48.83 2.92 -15.52
CA ILE A 243 -50.07 2.68 -14.78
C ILE A 243 -50.08 3.47 -13.48
N ASP A 244 -49.03 3.41 -12.67
CA ASP A 244 -48.94 4.07 -11.37
C ASP A 244 -49.02 5.60 -11.50
N THR A 245 -48.34 6.17 -12.48
CA THR A 245 -48.45 7.61 -12.78
C THR A 245 -49.86 8.01 -13.21
N THR A 246 -50.56 7.15 -13.96
CA THR A 246 -51.97 7.36 -14.32
C THR A 246 -52.88 7.26 -13.10
N ILE A 247 -52.66 6.28 -12.22
CA ILE A 247 -53.40 6.13 -10.97
C ILE A 247 -53.21 7.37 -10.11
N GLN A 248 -51.97 7.80 -9.88
CA GLN A 248 -51.67 8.97 -9.04
C GLN A 248 -52.34 10.25 -9.56
N ARG A 249 -52.33 10.48 -10.88
CA ARG A 249 -53.05 11.61 -11.50
C ARG A 249 -54.56 11.50 -11.27
N ASN A 250 -55.15 10.33 -11.51
CA ASN A 250 -56.58 10.10 -11.25
C ASN A 250 -56.93 10.38 -9.78
N THR A 251 -56.14 9.88 -8.84
CA THR A 251 -56.39 10.06 -7.40
C THR A 251 -56.30 11.54 -7.02
N ASN A 252 -55.31 12.27 -7.53
CA ASN A 252 -55.19 13.71 -7.30
C ASN A 252 -56.42 14.47 -7.82
N ILE A 253 -56.90 14.16 -9.02
CA ILE A 253 -58.10 14.80 -9.58
C ILE A 253 -59.34 14.49 -8.74
N VAL A 254 -59.50 13.25 -8.28
CA VAL A 254 -60.61 12.87 -7.39
C VAL A 254 -60.54 13.67 -6.09
N GLU A 255 -59.36 13.79 -5.48
CA GLU A 255 -59.19 14.63 -4.29
C GLU A 255 -59.52 16.10 -4.55
N LEU A 256 -59.13 16.66 -5.69
CA LEU A 256 -59.45 18.04 -6.06
C LEU A 256 -60.97 18.24 -6.21
N ILE A 257 -61.67 17.26 -6.78
CA ILE A 257 -63.13 17.26 -6.91
C ILE A 257 -63.80 17.15 -5.52
N GLU A 258 -63.31 16.26 -4.65
CA GLU A 258 -63.85 16.10 -3.29
C GLU A 258 -63.64 17.34 -2.42
N LYS A 259 -62.45 17.96 -2.51
CA LYS A 259 -62.09 19.19 -1.80
C LYS A 259 -62.71 20.44 -2.41
N LEU A 260 -63.33 20.33 -3.59
CA LEU A 260 -63.93 21.44 -4.35
C LEU A 260 -62.92 22.58 -4.63
N ASP A 261 -61.68 22.23 -4.97
CA ASP A 261 -60.61 23.20 -5.30
C ASP A 261 -60.75 23.66 -6.76
N TYR A 262 -61.69 24.58 -7.00
CA TYR A 262 -62.07 25.04 -8.34
C TYR A 262 -60.95 25.74 -9.11
N ARG A 263 -59.96 26.31 -8.41
CA ARG A 263 -58.82 27.00 -9.04
C ARG A 263 -57.92 26.02 -9.75
N LYS A 264 -57.60 24.90 -9.11
CA LYS A 264 -56.76 23.85 -9.71
C LYS A 264 -57.51 23.01 -10.74
N LEU A 265 -58.82 22.83 -10.57
CA LEU A 265 -59.68 22.16 -11.55
C LEU A 265 -59.85 22.95 -12.86
N ASN A 266 -59.52 24.24 -12.87
CA ASN A 266 -59.51 25.09 -14.05
C ASN A 266 -58.17 25.07 -14.82
N ASP A 267 -57.15 24.34 -14.34
CA ASP A 267 -55.91 24.13 -15.10
C ASP A 267 -56.24 23.32 -16.38
N GLU A 268 -55.74 23.81 -17.51
CA GLU A 268 -55.99 23.26 -18.84
C GLU A 268 -55.58 21.79 -18.94
N ARG A 269 -54.50 21.41 -18.24
CA ARG A 269 -53.97 20.03 -18.23
C ARG A 269 -54.88 19.04 -17.50
N GLU A 270 -55.44 19.44 -16.37
CA GLU A 270 -56.34 18.59 -15.57
C GLU A 270 -57.72 18.51 -16.21
N ALA A 271 -58.18 19.62 -16.82
CA ALA A 271 -59.41 19.65 -17.59
C ALA A 271 -59.34 18.73 -18.82
N GLU A 272 -58.26 18.82 -19.60
CA GLU A 272 -58.08 17.99 -20.79
C GLU A 272 -58.04 16.48 -20.47
N PHE A 273 -57.40 16.12 -19.35
CA PHE A 273 -57.38 14.74 -18.85
C PHE A 273 -58.79 14.19 -18.55
N ILE A 274 -59.65 14.97 -17.89
CA ILE A 274 -61.02 14.57 -17.54
C ILE A 274 -61.87 14.36 -18.81
N PHE A 275 -61.69 15.20 -19.83
CA PHE A 275 -62.49 15.17 -21.06
C PHE A 275 -62.04 14.10 -22.05
N GLN A 276 -60.73 13.84 -22.18
CA GLN A 276 -60.20 12.79 -23.06
C GLN A 276 -60.56 11.38 -22.58
N LYS A 277 -60.63 11.14 -21.26
CA LYS A 277 -60.88 9.80 -20.69
C LYS A 277 -62.33 9.30 -20.78
N ASN A 278 -63.30 10.21 -20.90
CA ASN A 278 -64.71 9.90 -20.74
C ASN A 278 -65.57 10.17 -21.99
N ASP A 279 -64.96 10.50 -23.14
CA ASP A 279 -65.68 10.99 -24.34
C ASP A 279 -66.65 12.15 -24.01
N LEU A 280 -66.27 13.00 -23.05
CA LEU A 280 -67.07 14.13 -22.58
C LEU A 280 -66.65 15.46 -23.22
N SER A 281 -65.94 15.41 -24.36
CA SER A 281 -65.37 16.59 -25.03
C SER A 281 -66.43 17.65 -25.37
N GLU A 282 -67.66 17.22 -25.69
CA GLU A 282 -68.80 18.09 -25.98
C GLU A 282 -69.19 18.99 -24.78
N TYR A 283 -68.95 18.55 -23.55
CA TYR A 283 -69.31 19.27 -22.33
C TYR A 283 -68.16 20.14 -21.79
N SER A 284 -66.99 20.12 -22.44
CA SER A 284 -65.79 20.86 -22.01
C SER A 284 -66.05 22.36 -21.91
N ALA A 285 -66.74 22.94 -22.88
CA ALA A 285 -67.08 24.35 -22.90
C ALA A 285 -68.01 24.72 -21.73
N SER A 286 -69.09 23.97 -21.54
CA SER A 286 -70.07 24.23 -20.47
C SER A 286 -69.45 24.09 -19.06
N TYR A 287 -68.56 23.10 -18.88
CA TYR A 287 -67.85 22.90 -17.62
C TYR A 287 -66.86 24.04 -17.32
N LYS A 288 -66.04 24.45 -18.30
CA LYS A 288 -65.12 25.58 -18.17
C LYS A 288 -65.87 26.88 -17.85
N THR A 289 -66.98 27.16 -18.54
CA THR A 289 -67.83 28.33 -18.24
C THR A 289 -68.39 28.29 -16.82
N SER A 290 -68.81 27.11 -16.35
CA SER A 290 -69.36 26.95 -15.00
C SER A 290 -68.28 27.16 -13.92
N LEU A 291 -67.06 26.63 -14.13
CA LEU A 291 -65.92 26.86 -13.24
C LEU A 291 -65.52 28.34 -13.17
N ASN A 292 -65.41 29.00 -14.32
CA ASN A 292 -65.09 30.43 -14.37
C ASN A 292 -66.16 31.29 -13.67
N THR A 293 -67.42 30.89 -13.78
CA THR A 293 -68.53 31.57 -13.08
C THR A 293 -68.38 31.42 -11.57
N ILE A 294 -68.08 30.21 -11.07
CA ILE A 294 -67.83 29.99 -9.64
C ILE A 294 -66.65 30.81 -9.14
N LEU A 295 -65.53 30.83 -9.88
CA LEU A 295 -64.35 31.61 -9.50
C LEU A 295 -64.65 33.11 -9.44
N SER A 296 -65.38 33.64 -10.43
CA SER A 296 -65.80 35.05 -10.41
C SER A 296 -66.74 35.37 -9.25
N MET A 297 -67.65 34.46 -8.89
CA MET A 297 -68.54 34.63 -7.74
C MET A 297 -67.78 34.56 -6.42
N GLU A 298 -66.78 33.68 -6.30
CA GLU A 298 -65.90 33.62 -5.12
C GLU A 298 -65.15 34.93 -4.91
N GLU A 299 -64.57 35.49 -5.99
CA GLU A 299 -63.88 36.78 -5.94
C GLU A 299 -64.83 37.92 -5.60
N ASN A 300 -66.00 37.98 -6.23
CA ASN A 300 -67.01 39.01 -5.95
C ASN A 300 -67.53 38.92 -4.51
N LEU A 301 -67.85 37.71 -4.02
CA LEU A 301 -68.27 37.51 -2.63
C LEU A 301 -67.16 37.91 -1.64
N SER A 302 -65.89 37.68 -1.98
CA SER A 302 -64.77 38.14 -1.16
C SER A 302 -64.65 39.66 -1.12
N ILE A 303 -64.85 40.33 -2.26
CA ILE A 303 -64.82 41.80 -2.36
C ILE A 303 -66.01 42.38 -1.59
N ASP A 304 -67.22 41.85 -1.81
CA ASP A 304 -68.43 42.25 -1.11
C ASP A 304 -68.28 42.05 0.40
N ASN A 305 -67.71 40.93 0.84
CA ASN A 305 -67.42 40.69 2.26
C ASN A 305 -66.51 41.76 2.87
N ARG A 306 -65.46 42.17 2.14
CA ARG A 306 -64.55 43.22 2.60
C ARG A 306 -65.25 44.57 2.66
N VAL A 307 -65.94 44.97 1.60
CA VAL A 307 -66.68 46.24 1.51
C VAL A 307 -67.77 46.31 2.59
N LEU A 308 -68.51 45.22 2.80
CA LEU A 308 -69.55 45.15 3.83
C LEU A 308 -68.98 45.17 5.24
N SER A 309 -67.82 44.54 5.47
CA SER A 309 -67.14 44.59 6.77
C SER A 309 -66.62 46.00 7.08
N GLU A 310 -66.00 46.66 6.09
CA GLU A 310 -65.56 48.05 6.20
C GLU A 310 -66.75 49.00 6.43
N LEU A 311 -67.86 48.82 5.70
CA LEU A 311 -69.08 49.62 5.89
C LEU A 311 -69.64 49.44 7.30
N ARG A 312 -69.67 48.19 7.80
CA ARG A 312 -70.14 47.87 9.15
C ARG A 312 -69.23 48.52 10.21
N GLU A 313 -67.91 48.42 10.04
CA GLU A 313 -66.94 48.99 10.96
C GLU A 313 -67.01 50.52 10.99
N LYS A 314 -67.05 51.18 9.81
CA LYS A 314 -67.20 52.64 9.72
C LYS A 314 -68.49 53.13 10.33
N ARG A 315 -69.58 52.38 10.14
CA ARG A 315 -70.86 52.69 10.78
C ARG A 315 -70.78 52.55 12.29
N GLU A 316 -70.20 51.46 12.80
CA GLU A 316 -70.04 51.26 14.25
C GLU A 316 -69.18 52.37 14.86
N GLN A 317 -68.09 52.75 14.19
CA GLN A 317 -67.25 53.88 14.57
C GLN A 317 -68.05 55.20 14.59
N LEU A 318 -68.89 55.46 13.59
CA LEU A 318 -69.75 56.64 13.55
C LEU A 318 -70.80 56.63 14.68
N LEU A 319 -71.40 55.49 14.97
CA LEU A 319 -72.34 55.33 16.08
C LEU A 319 -71.64 55.55 17.43
N GLN A 320 -70.43 55.00 17.60
CA GLN A 320 -69.62 55.18 18.79
C GLN A 320 -69.21 56.64 18.98
N ILE A 321 -68.67 57.30 17.95
CA ILE A 321 -68.31 58.72 17.98
C ILE A 321 -69.54 59.57 18.35
N ASN A 322 -70.68 59.30 17.73
CA ASN A 322 -71.90 60.02 18.04
C ASN A 322 -72.38 59.76 19.49
N SER A 323 -72.26 58.54 20.00
CA SER A 323 -72.62 58.22 21.38
C SER A 323 -71.67 58.88 22.40
N GLN A 324 -70.37 58.95 22.09
CA GLN A 324 -69.33 59.49 22.98
C GLN A 324 -69.30 61.01 23.00
N HIS A 325 -69.58 61.66 21.87
CA HIS A 325 -69.59 63.12 21.73
C HIS A 325 -71.00 63.73 21.72
N ARG A 326 -72.00 62.96 22.19
CA ARG A 326 -73.43 63.33 22.23
C ARG A 326 -73.73 64.62 23.01
N THR A 327 -72.88 64.95 23.99
CA THR A 327 -73.03 66.18 24.79
C THR A 327 -72.52 67.43 24.08
N ILE A 328 -71.66 67.28 23.06
CA ILE A 328 -71.06 68.36 22.28
C ILE A 328 -71.89 68.63 21.01
N ILE A 329 -72.51 67.57 20.48
CA ILE A 329 -73.32 67.59 19.26
C ILE A 329 -74.78 67.87 19.63
N LYS A 330 -75.32 69.04 19.27
CA LYS A 330 -76.72 69.45 19.54
C LYS A 330 -77.71 68.75 18.57
N ILE A 331 -77.92 67.44 18.76
CA ILE A 331 -78.89 66.65 17.99
C ILE A 331 -79.88 66.03 18.99
N ASN A 332 -81.18 66.06 18.69
CA ASN A 332 -82.21 65.51 19.57
C ASN A 332 -82.17 63.97 19.59
N ASP A 333 -82.67 63.33 20.66
CA ASP A 333 -82.60 61.87 20.86
C ASP A 333 -83.30 61.04 19.76
N SER A 334 -84.21 61.66 19.03
CA SER A 334 -84.98 61.08 17.93
C SER A 334 -84.39 61.36 16.54
N GLU A 335 -83.39 62.24 16.44
CA GLU A 335 -82.77 62.66 15.17
C GLU A 335 -81.59 61.76 14.78
N CYS A 336 -81.56 61.37 13.50
CA CYS A 336 -80.51 60.52 12.95
C CYS A 336 -79.18 61.28 12.83
N PRO A 337 -78.10 60.82 13.46
CA PRO A 337 -76.80 61.51 13.44
C PRO A 337 -76.10 61.55 12.08
N THR A 338 -76.53 60.70 11.14
CA THR A 338 -75.87 60.53 9.83
C THR A 338 -76.63 61.20 8.69
N CYS A 339 -77.96 61.34 8.78
CA CYS A 339 -78.78 61.98 7.74
C CYS A 339 -79.63 63.16 8.24
N GLY A 340 -79.67 63.44 9.55
CA GLY A 340 -80.37 64.59 10.14
C GLY A 340 -81.90 64.47 10.19
N TYR A 341 -82.47 63.33 9.81
CA TYR A 341 -83.91 63.11 9.83
C TYR A 341 -84.41 62.73 11.23
N ASP A 342 -85.51 63.33 11.68
CA ASP A 342 -86.14 63.07 12.98
C ASP A 342 -87.13 61.91 12.89
N TRP A 343 -86.86 60.84 13.64
CA TRP A 343 -87.65 59.62 13.67
C TRP A 343 -88.63 59.56 14.85
N GLY A 344 -88.82 60.67 15.58
CA GLY A 344 -89.78 60.78 16.68
C GLY A 344 -89.33 60.10 17.98
N THR A 345 -88.85 58.85 17.92
CA THR A 345 -88.29 58.13 19.07
C THR A 345 -86.97 57.43 18.74
N TYR A 346 -86.12 57.24 19.76
CA TYR A 346 -84.84 56.55 19.61
C TYR A 346 -85.02 55.06 19.22
N GLU A 347 -86.08 54.42 19.70
CA GLU A 347 -86.40 53.02 19.38
C GLU A 347 -86.78 52.84 17.90
N GLU A 348 -87.54 53.79 17.33
CA GLU A 348 -87.90 53.79 15.91
C GLU A 348 -86.69 54.07 15.00
N LEU A 349 -85.80 54.96 15.43
CA LEU A 349 -84.51 55.20 14.75
C LEU A 349 -83.67 53.93 14.68
N ILE A 350 -83.49 53.21 15.80
CA ILE A 350 -82.75 51.93 15.83
C ILE A 350 -83.42 50.90 14.92
N LYS A 351 -84.74 50.78 14.99
CA LYS A 351 -85.48 49.81 14.16
C LYS A 351 -85.29 50.08 12.67
N HIS A 352 -85.37 51.33 12.22
CA HIS A 352 -85.11 51.69 10.81
C HIS A 352 -83.65 51.48 10.40
N ILE A 353 -82.72 51.74 11.32
CA ILE A 353 -81.31 51.40 11.18
C ILE A 353 -81.14 49.90 10.93
N GLU A 354 -81.80 49.04 11.71
CA GLU A 354 -81.75 47.59 11.55
C GLU A 354 -82.45 47.12 10.26
N GLU A 355 -83.60 47.68 9.91
CA GLU A 355 -84.32 47.35 8.68
C GLU A 355 -83.53 47.70 7.42
N THR A 356 -82.87 48.87 7.39
CA THR A 356 -82.06 49.24 6.21
C THR A 356 -80.76 48.44 6.16
N THR A 357 -80.25 47.99 7.30
CA THR A 357 -79.18 46.97 7.37
C THR A 357 -79.66 45.72 6.64
N LEU A 358 -80.76 45.13 7.08
CA LEU A 358 -81.30 43.90 6.47
C LEU A 358 -81.55 44.06 4.96
N LYS A 359 -82.02 45.22 4.50
CA LYS A 359 -82.21 45.51 3.07
C LYS A 359 -80.89 45.56 2.29
N ILE A 360 -79.85 46.21 2.81
CA ILE A 360 -78.52 46.30 2.17
C ILE A 360 -77.87 44.91 2.11
N PHE A 361 -77.97 44.13 3.19
CA PHE A 361 -77.38 42.78 3.26
C PHE A 361 -78.18 41.72 2.49
N LYS A 362 -79.41 42.03 2.03
CA LYS A 362 -80.23 41.09 1.27
C LYS A 362 -79.61 40.68 -0.07
N SER A 363 -79.04 41.64 -0.82
CA SER A 363 -78.38 41.37 -2.11
C SER A 363 -77.19 40.41 -1.97
N TYR A 364 -76.46 40.54 -0.87
CA TYR A 364 -75.36 39.64 -0.53
C TYR A 364 -75.86 38.23 -0.17
N LEU A 365 -76.92 38.13 0.64
CA LEU A 365 -77.53 36.84 0.98
C LEU A 365 -78.05 36.10 -0.26
N ASP A 366 -78.65 36.83 -1.20
CA ASP A 366 -79.14 36.26 -2.46
C ASP A 366 -77.97 35.77 -3.33
N SER A 367 -76.89 36.53 -3.45
CA SER A 367 -75.68 36.14 -4.20
C SER A 367 -74.98 34.93 -3.58
N ASN A 368 -74.89 34.86 -2.24
CA ASN A 368 -74.32 33.72 -1.54
C ASN A 368 -75.19 32.45 -1.67
N ASN A 369 -76.52 32.61 -1.67
CA ASN A 369 -77.45 31.50 -1.93
C ASN A 369 -77.31 30.97 -3.37
N GLU A 370 -77.08 31.84 -4.35
CA GLU A 370 -76.82 31.45 -5.73
C GLU A 370 -75.50 30.70 -5.88
N TYR A 371 -74.43 31.19 -5.25
CA TYR A 371 -73.14 30.51 -5.18
C TYR A 371 -73.25 29.08 -4.62
N GLU A 372 -73.97 28.90 -3.50
CA GLU A 372 -74.20 27.57 -2.91
C GLU A 372 -75.06 26.65 -3.78
N ARG A 373 -76.00 27.20 -4.59
CA ARG A 373 -76.77 26.42 -5.56
C ARG A 373 -75.90 25.91 -6.71
N ILE A 374 -75.02 26.76 -7.25
CA ILE A 374 -74.11 26.40 -8.35
C ILE A 374 -73.07 25.37 -7.86
N LYS A 375 -72.53 25.57 -6.65
CA LYS A 375 -71.66 24.60 -5.96
C LYS A 375 -72.28 23.21 -5.87
N LYS A 376 -73.54 23.14 -5.43
CA LYS A 376 -74.30 21.87 -5.35
C LYS A 376 -74.54 21.25 -6.72
N ARG A 377 -74.78 22.06 -7.77
CA ARG A 377 -74.97 21.59 -9.14
C ARG A 377 -73.71 20.94 -9.70
N ILE A 378 -72.54 21.55 -9.52
CA ILE A 378 -71.27 20.97 -9.97
C ILE A 378 -70.93 19.70 -9.17
N LYS A 379 -71.15 19.70 -7.85
CA LYS A 379 -70.98 18.50 -7.02
C LYS A 379 -71.89 17.35 -7.48
N PHE A 380 -73.14 17.64 -7.84
CA PHE A 380 -74.07 16.62 -8.33
C PHE A 380 -73.71 16.11 -9.74
N GLN A 381 -73.25 16.99 -10.63
CA GLN A 381 -72.81 16.61 -11.98
C GLN A 381 -71.50 15.80 -11.96
N SER A 382 -70.58 16.12 -11.06
CA SER A 382 -69.33 15.38 -10.87
C SER A 382 -69.55 14.02 -10.18
N VAL A 383 -70.32 13.95 -9.09
CA VAL A 383 -70.55 12.72 -8.31
C VAL A 383 -71.46 11.72 -9.03
N ARG A 384 -72.52 12.17 -9.71
CA ARG A 384 -73.47 11.26 -10.37
C ARG A 384 -72.88 10.58 -11.61
N ARG A 385 -71.83 11.16 -12.22
CA ARG A 385 -71.13 10.58 -13.39
C ARG A 385 -69.83 9.87 -13.03
N SER A 386 -69.13 10.26 -11.96
CA SER A 386 -68.00 9.48 -11.44
C SER A 386 -68.45 8.09 -10.95
N LEU A 387 -69.61 7.98 -10.30
CA LEU A 387 -70.18 6.70 -9.86
C LEU A 387 -70.59 5.78 -11.03
N LEU A 388 -71.18 6.32 -12.10
CA LEU A 388 -71.55 5.53 -13.29
C LEU A 388 -70.32 5.06 -14.10
N GLY A 389 -69.26 5.86 -14.14
CA GLY A 389 -67.97 5.46 -14.75
C GLY A 389 -67.20 4.45 -13.90
N TRP A 390 -67.23 4.59 -12.57
CA TRP A 390 -66.50 3.74 -11.62
C TRP A 390 -67.11 2.34 -11.48
N GLU A 391 -68.43 2.18 -11.46
CA GLU A 391 -69.05 0.84 -11.48
C GLU A 391 -68.71 0.09 -12.77
N CYS A 392 -68.65 0.79 -13.91
CA CYS A 392 -68.25 0.20 -15.18
C CYS A 392 -66.75 -0.21 -15.18
N TRP A 393 -65.88 0.59 -14.54
CA TRP A 393 -64.44 0.30 -14.42
C TRP A 393 -64.14 -0.88 -13.50
N ARG A 394 -64.84 -0.99 -12.36
CA ARG A 394 -64.68 -2.10 -11.41
C ARG A 394 -65.14 -3.45 -12.00
N THR A 395 -66.14 -3.41 -12.89
CA THR A 395 -66.70 -4.62 -13.51
C THR A 395 -65.90 -5.06 -14.75
N ARG A 396 -65.30 -4.13 -15.52
CA ARG A 396 -64.45 -4.48 -16.68
C ARG A 396 -63.05 -4.94 -16.31
N CYS A 397 -62.43 -4.36 -15.28
CA CYS A 397 -61.08 -4.78 -14.84
C CYS A 397 -61.05 -6.14 -14.11
N PHE A 398 -62.21 -6.73 -13.77
CA PHE A 398 -62.30 -8.06 -13.16
C PHE A 398 -62.65 -9.17 -14.17
N LEU A 399 -62.93 -8.82 -15.44
CA LEU A 399 -63.37 -9.75 -16.51
C LEU A 399 -62.44 -9.75 -17.74
N GLN A 400 -61.25 -9.18 -17.62
CA GLN A 400 -60.11 -9.34 -18.54
C GLN A 400 -58.88 -9.72 -17.71
#